data_AF-A0A2X1LV03-F1
#
_entry.id   AF-A0A2X1LV03-F1
#
_cell.length_a   1.000
_cell.length_b   1.000
_cell.length_c   1.000
_cell.angle_alpha   90.00
_cell.angle_beta   90.00
_cell.angle_gamma   90.00
#
_symmetry.space_group_name_H-M   'P 1'
#
loop_
_entity.id
_entity.type
_entity.pdbx_description
1 polymer ?
#
loop_
_entity_poly.entity_id
_entity_poly.type
_entity_poly.pdbx_seq_one_letter_code
_entity_poly.pdbx_strand_id
1 'polypeptide(L)'
;MTNGAAMRVSPLGCLLPARDVDSFIDDVALASSPTHKSDLAVAGAVVIAWAISRAIDGESWSAIVDSLPSIARHAQQKRITTFSASLAARLEIALKIVRNADGTESASEQLYQVVGAGTSTIESVPCAIALVELAQTDPNRCAVLCANLGGDTDTIGAMATAILRRVAWR
;
A
#
# COMPACT_ATOMS: atom_id res chain seq x y z
N MET A 1 -1.18 7.64 13.36
CA MET A 1 -1.18 6.16 13.43
C MET A 1 -0.08 5.65 12.52
N THR A 2 0.87 4.90 13.08
CA THR A 2 2.08 4.43 12.38
C THR A 2 1.80 3.21 11.50
N ASN A 3 2.67 2.96 10.54
CA ASN A 3 2.57 1.90 9.52
C ASN A 3 2.96 0.49 9.99
N GLY A 4 3.16 0.29 11.29
CA GLY A 4 3.64 -0.97 11.85
C GLY A 4 2.72 -2.18 11.63
N ALA A 5 1.43 -1.96 11.34
CA ALA A 5 0.53 -3.01 10.89
C ALA A 5 0.82 -3.41 9.42
N ALA A 6 0.95 -2.43 8.54
CA ALA A 6 1.14 -2.63 7.11
C ALA A 6 2.52 -3.22 6.78
N MET A 7 3.58 -2.80 7.49
CA MET A 7 4.95 -3.26 7.23
C MET A 7 5.15 -4.77 7.39
N ARG A 8 4.28 -5.45 8.15
CA ARG A 8 4.37 -6.88 8.48
C ARG A 8 3.21 -7.71 7.98
N VAL A 9 2.33 -7.14 7.16
CA VAL A 9 1.09 -7.80 6.72
C VAL A 9 1.31 -8.77 5.55
N SER A 10 2.51 -8.80 4.97
CA SER A 10 2.81 -9.62 3.79
C SER A 10 2.51 -11.12 3.96
N PRO A 11 2.74 -11.77 5.12
CA PRO A 11 2.36 -13.19 5.27
C PRO A 11 0.84 -13.41 5.19
N LEU A 12 0.04 -12.46 5.67
CA LEU A 12 -1.43 -12.54 5.56
C LEU A 12 -1.87 -12.40 4.11
N GLY A 13 -1.28 -11.47 3.35
CA GLY A 13 -1.54 -11.35 1.92
C GLY A 13 -1.19 -12.63 1.14
N CYS A 14 -0.18 -13.39 1.58
CA CYS A 14 0.16 -14.67 0.98
C CYS A 14 -0.80 -15.82 1.31
N LEU A 15 -1.43 -15.78 2.49
CA LEU A 15 -2.22 -16.89 3.02
C LEU A 15 -3.73 -16.70 2.79
N LEU A 16 -4.22 -15.48 2.94
CA LEU A 16 -5.64 -15.17 2.94
C LEU A 16 -6.16 -15.02 1.49
N PRO A 17 -7.25 -15.73 1.13
CA PRO A 17 -7.88 -15.54 -0.17
C PRO A 17 -8.70 -14.25 -0.19
N ALA A 18 -8.36 -13.31 -1.07
CA ALA A 18 -9.10 -12.08 -1.30
C ALA A 18 -10.38 -12.31 -2.15
N ARG A 19 -11.30 -13.16 -1.66
CA ARG A 19 -12.59 -13.47 -2.32
C ARG A 19 -13.76 -12.71 -1.71
N ASP A 20 -13.75 -12.56 -0.39
CA ASP A 20 -14.76 -11.82 0.37
C ASP A 20 -14.08 -10.66 1.09
N VAL A 21 -14.46 -9.43 0.73
CA VAL A 21 -13.81 -8.21 1.22
C VAL A 21 -13.98 -8.08 2.74
N ASP A 22 -15.17 -8.38 3.26
CA ASP A 22 -15.47 -8.20 4.67
C ASP A 22 -14.68 -9.16 5.56
N SER A 23 -14.68 -10.45 5.23
CA SER A 23 -13.93 -11.47 5.96
C SER A 23 -12.43 -11.20 5.90
N PHE A 24 -11.91 -10.79 4.74
CA PHE A 24 -10.51 -10.43 4.59
C PHE A 24 -10.11 -9.25 5.51
N ILE A 25 -10.96 -8.23 5.60
CA ILE A 25 -10.72 -7.10 6.51
C ILE A 25 -10.75 -7.56 7.96
N ASP A 26 -11.68 -8.43 8.34
CA ASP A 26 -11.79 -8.92 9.72
C ASP A 26 -10.56 -9.74 10.13
N ASP A 27 -10.03 -10.59 9.23
CA ASP A 27 -8.82 -11.37 9.47
C ASP A 27 -7.57 -10.47 9.63
N VAL A 28 -7.40 -9.48 8.76
CA VAL A 28 -6.28 -8.51 8.86
C VAL A 28 -6.41 -7.63 10.09
N ALA A 29 -7.64 -7.22 10.45
CA ALA A 29 -7.92 -6.46 11.67
C ALA A 29 -7.57 -7.27 12.92
N LEU A 30 -7.93 -8.56 12.95
CA LEU A 30 -7.62 -9.46 14.05
C LEU A 30 -6.09 -9.58 14.25
N ALA A 31 -5.34 -9.77 13.17
CA ALA A 31 -3.87 -9.85 13.21
C ALA A 31 -3.19 -8.52 13.59
N SER A 32 -3.80 -7.39 13.25
CA SER A 32 -3.27 -6.04 13.58
C SER A 32 -3.59 -5.63 15.03
N SER A 33 -4.64 -6.22 15.61
CA SER A 33 -5.23 -5.81 16.89
C SER A 33 -4.27 -5.74 18.09
N PRO A 34 -3.22 -6.57 18.24
CA PRO A 34 -2.35 -6.47 19.42
C PRO A 34 -1.57 -5.16 19.51
N THR A 35 -1.37 -4.45 18.40
CA THR A 35 -0.48 -3.26 18.38
C THR A 35 -1.08 -2.04 17.70
N HIS A 36 -1.97 -2.23 16.71
CA HIS A 36 -2.45 -1.17 15.85
C HIS A 36 -3.95 -1.42 15.57
N LYS A 37 -4.82 -0.83 16.39
CA LYS A 37 -6.28 -1.08 16.36
C LYS A 37 -7.09 -0.03 15.59
N SER A 38 -6.49 1.07 15.17
CA SER A 38 -7.25 2.13 14.51
C SER A 38 -7.69 1.71 13.12
N ASP A 39 -8.82 2.28 12.68
CA ASP A 39 -9.32 2.25 11.30
C ASP A 39 -8.21 2.47 10.28
N LEU A 40 -7.41 3.53 10.43
CA LEU A 40 -6.40 3.90 9.46
C LEU A 40 -5.28 2.86 9.36
N ALA A 41 -4.82 2.33 10.49
CA ALA A 41 -3.73 1.35 10.51
C ALA A 41 -4.19 0.01 9.93
N VAL A 42 -5.41 -0.41 10.27
CA VAL A 42 -6.04 -1.60 9.69
C VAL A 42 -6.28 -1.41 8.20
N ALA A 43 -6.82 -0.27 7.76
CA ALA A 43 -7.05 0.01 6.34
C ALA A 43 -5.75 -0.01 5.54
N GLY A 44 -4.66 0.57 6.07
CA GLY A 44 -3.34 0.49 5.45
C GLY A 44 -2.82 -0.94 5.32
N ALA A 45 -2.97 -1.76 6.38
CA ALA A 45 -2.60 -3.16 6.33
C ALA A 45 -3.45 -3.97 5.33
N VAL A 46 -4.76 -3.70 5.26
CA VAL A 46 -5.66 -4.33 4.29
C VAL A 46 -5.24 -4.00 2.87
N VAL A 47 -4.92 -2.74 2.55
CA VAL A 47 -4.50 -2.34 1.20
C VAL A 47 -3.28 -3.14 0.73
N ILE A 48 -2.25 -3.25 1.57
CA ILE A 48 -1.03 -3.99 1.21
C ILE A 48 -1.30 -5.50 1.13
N ALA A 49 -2.02 -6.08 2.10
CA ALA A 49 -2.34 -7.50 2.10
C ALA A 49 -3.22 -7.89 0.90
N TRP A 50 -4.21 -7.06 0.57
CA TRP A 50 -5.09 -7.26 -0.56
C TRP A 50 -4.31 -7.23 -1.87
N ALA A 51 -3.44 -6.23 -2.06
CA ALA A 51 -2.58 -6.14 -3.23
C ALA A 51 -1.69 -7.39 -3.40
N ILE A 52 -1.08 -7.88 -2.31
CA ILE A 52 -0.26 -9.10 -2.32
C ILE A 52 -1.11 -10.34 -2.68
N SER A 53 -2.29 -10.50 -2.06
CA SER A 53 -3.19 -11.63 -2.31
C SER A 53 -3.63 -11.68 -3.77
N ARG A 54 -4.07 -10.54 -4.31
CA ARG A 54 -4.45 -10.43 -5.73
C ARG A 54 -3.28 -10.66 -6.68
N ALA A 55 -2.10 -10.15 -6.36
CA ALA A 55 -0.89 -10.40 -7.14
C ALA A 55 -0.52 -11.89 -7.13
N ILE A 56 -0.65 -12.58 -5.99
CA ILE A 56 -0.42 -14.03 -5.89
C ILE A 56 -1.44 -14.82 -6.70
N ASP A 57 -2.69 -14.37 -6.79
CA ASP A 57 -3.70 -14.98 -7.66
C ASP A 57 -3.46 -14.70 -9.16
N GLY A 58 -2.45 -13.89 -9.51
CA GLY A 58 -2.07 -13.59 -10.89
C GLY A 58 -2.93 -12.52 -11.55
N GLU A 59 -3.61 -11.69 -10.76
CA GLU A 59 -4.32 -10.53 -11.29
C GLU A 59 -3.36 -9.48 -11.86
N SER A 60 -3.78 -8.76 -12.92
CA SER A 60 -2.97 -7.70 -13.50
C SER A 60 -2.83 -6.55 -12.51
N TRP A 61 -1.65 -5.93 -12.49
CA TRP A 61 -1.40 -4.78 -11.63
C TRP A 61 -2.43 -3.65 -11.82
N SER A 62 -2.88 -3.40 -13.06
CA SER A 62 -3.94 -2.44 -13.36
C SER A 62 -5.24 -2.72 -12.61
N ALA A 63 -5.71 -3.97 -12.60
CA ALA A 63 -6.93 -4.35 -11.89
C ALA A 63 -6.75 -4.28 -10.37
N ILE A 64 -5.55 -4.65 -9.88
CA ILE A 64 -5.20 -4.52 -8.46
C ILE A 64 -5.28 -3.06 -8.04
N VAL A 65 -4.49 -2.19 -8.67
CA VAL A 65 -4.30 -0.79 -8.27
C VAL A 65 -5.60 0.02 -8.38
N ASP A 66 -6.43 -0.25 -9.40
CA ASP A 66 -7.71 0.44 -9.58
C ASP A 66 -8.75 0.03 -8.52
N SER A 67 -8.62 -1.16 -7.93
CA SER A 67 -9.50 -1.61 -6.83
C SER A 67 -9.13 -1.00 -5.46
N LEU A 68 -7.85 -0.66 -5.23
CA LEU A 68 -7.33 -0.33 -3.90
C LEU A 68 -8.02 0.86 -3.21
N PRO A 69 -8.38 1.97 -3.87
CA PRO A 69 -9.09 3.07 -3.21
C PRO A 69 -10.44 2.63 -2.63
N SER A 70 -11.17 1.75 -3.34
CA SER A 70 -12.45 1.23 -2.86
C SER A 70 -12.27 0.33 -1.64
N ILE A 71 -11.27 -0.57 -1.66
CA ILE A 71 -10.92 -1.46 -0.55
C ILE A 71 -10.47 -0.66 0.68
N ALA A 72 -9.61 0.36 0.48
CA ALA A 72 -9.14 1.25 1.53
C ALA A 72 -10.30 1.96 2.22
N ARG A 73 -11.26 2.48 1.44
CA ARG A 73 -12.46 3.16 1.95
C ARG A 73 -13.32 2.21 2.77
N HIS A 74 -13.61 1.02 2.24
CA HIS A 74 -14.42 0.01 2.93
C HIS A 74 -13.79 -0.40 4.26
N ALA A 75 -12.48 -0.69 4.26
CA ALA A 75 -11.74 -1.05 5.46
C ALA A 75 -11.72 0.08 6.52
N GLN A 76 -11.50 1.33 6.09
CA GLN A 76 -11.47 2.47 7.01
C GLN A 76 -12.86 2.76 7.60
N GLN A 77 -13.92 2.60 6.81
CA GLN A 77 -15.30 2.89 7.24
C GLN A 77 -15.93 1.76 8.07
N LYS A 78 -15.45 0.53 7.94
CA LYS A 78 -15.98 -0.62 8.69
C LYS A 78 -15.94 -0.41 10.21
N ARG A 79 -14.93 0.30 10.74
CA ARG A 79 -14.83 0.68 12.17
C ARG A 79 -14.13 2.01 12.40
N ILE A 80 -14.84 3.12 12.17
CA ILE A 80 -14.29 4.47 12.34
C ILE A 80 -13.89 4.72 13.79
N THR A 81 -12.62 5.02 14.01
CA THR A 81 -12.00 5.21 15.34
C THR A 81 -11.03 6.38 15.39
N THR A 82 -10.64 6.96 14.24
CA THR A 82 -9.66 8.05 14.17
C THR A 82 -10.16 9.20 13.30
N PHE A 83 -9.92 10.43 13.75
CA PHE A 83 -10.00 11.60 12.89
C PHE A 83 -8.75 11.66 12.00
N SER A 84 -8.87 11.29 10.74
CA SER A 84 -7.75 11.25 9.79
C SER A 84 -8.20 11.57 8.37
N ALA A 85 -7.25 11.86 7.49
CA ALA A 85 -7.53 11.97 6.07
C ALA A 85 -8.01 10.61 5.50
N SER A 86 -8.78 10.66 4.42
CA SER A 86 -9.20 9.47 3.68
C SER A 86 -7.98 8.78 3.07
N LEU A 87 -7.73 7.52 3.44
CA LEU A 87 -6.66 6.72 2.84
C LEU A 87 -6.92 6.48 1.35
N ALA A 88 -8.18 6.27 0.98
CA ALA A 88 -8.59 6.12 -0.41
C ALA A 88 -8.23 7.36 -1.26
N ALA A 89 -8.55 8.56 -0.76
CA ALA A 89 -8.23 9.80 -1.47
C ALA A 89 -6.71 10.02 -1.57
N ARG A 90 -5.95 9.61 -0.55
CA ARG A 90 -4.48 9.68 -0.57
C ARG A 90 -3.86 8.72 -1.58
N LEU A 91 -4.40 7.52 -1.73
CA LEU A 91 -4.04 6.59 -2.80
C LEU A 91 -4.29 7.21 -4.18
N GLU A 92 -5.49 7.77 -4.39
CA GLU A 92 -5.85 8.43 -5.65
C GLU A 92 -4.89 9.59 -5.99
N ILE A 93 -4.53 10.42 -5.01
CA ILE A 93 -3.55 11.50 -5.19
C ILE A 93 -2.18 10.95 -5.57
N ALA A 94 -1.68 9.94 -4.84
CA ALA A 94 -0.37 9.35 -5.10
C ALA A 94 -0.28 8.73 -6.50
N LEU A 95 -1.33 8.01 -6.92
CA LEU A 95 -1.44 7.43 -8.26
C LEU A 95 -1.54 8.51 -9.34
N LYS A 96 -2.28 9.58 -9.09
CA LYS A 96 -2.38 10.71 -10.02
C LYS A 96 -1.04 11.40 -10.23
N ILE A 97 -0.23 11.55 -9.17
CA ILE A 97 1.11 12.14 -9.26
C ILE A 97 1.97 11.32 -10.21
N VAL A 98 2.12 10.01 -9.97
CA VAL A 98 3.01 9.17 -10.80
C VAL A 98 2.52 9.02 -12.24
N ARG A 99 1.20 9.03 -12.48
CA ARG A 99 0.62 8.95 -13.83
C ARG A 99 0.77 10.23 -14.66
N ASN A 100 0.97 11.39 -14.02
CA ASN A 100 1.09 12.69 -14.70
C ASN A 100 2.48 13.33 -14.57
N ALA A 101 3.41 12.66 -13.89
CA ALA A 101 4.75 13.20 -13.67
C ALA A 101 5.60 13.17 -14.95
N ASP A 102 6.45 14.18 -15.09
CA ASP A 102 7.45 14.23 -16.17
C ASP A 102 8.72 13.49 -15.71
N GLY A 103 8.65 12.17 -15.75
CA GLY A 103 9.75 11.30 -15.38
C GLY A 103 9.82 10.93 -13.90
N THR A 104 10.78 10.07 -13.59
CA THR A 104 10.89 9.37 -12.29
C THR A 104 11.31 10.28 -11.15
N GLU A 105 12.20 11.24 -11.42
CA GLU A 105 12.67 12.20 -10.42
C GLU A 105 11.54 13.14 -9.99
N SER A 106 10.84 13.75 -10.95
CA SER A 106 9.66 14.60 -10.69
C SER A 106 8.57 13.84 -9.92
N ALA A 107 8.30 12.59 -10.29
CA ALA A 107 7.35 11.75 -9.58
C ALA A 107 7.76 11.52 -8.11
N SER A 108 9.03 11.16 -7.89
CA SER A 108 9.56 10.85 -6.55
C SER A 108 9.57 12.08 -5.66
N GLU A 109 9.97 13.24 -6.19
CA GLU A 109 9.92 14.52 -5.47
C GLU A 109 8.48 14.89 -5.08
N GLN A 110 7.54 14.80 -6.02
CA GLN A 110 6.13 15.11 -5.73
C GLN A 110 5.52 14.12 -4.73
N LEU A 111 5.86 12.82 -4.80
CA LEU A 111 5.44 11.86 -3.78
C LEU A 111 5.97 12.26 -2.41
N TYR A 112 7.26 12.59 -2.30
CA TYR A 112 7.87 13.00 -1.04
C TYR A 112 7.20 14.27 -0.46
N GLN A 113 6.95 15.29 -1.29
CA GLN A 113 6.43 16.58 -0.83
C GLN A 113 4.92 16.60 -0.58
N VAL A 114 4.13 15.90 -1.40
CA VAL A 114 2.65 15.97 -1.38
C VAL A 114 2.03 14.80 -0.62
N VAL A 115 2.53 13.58 -0.88
CA VAL A 115 2.01 12.37 -0.23
C VAL A 115 2.67 12.20 1.14
N GLY A 116 3.99 12.38 1.18
CA GLY A 116 4.83 12.10 2.34
C GLY A 116 5.48 10.71 2.24
N ALA A 117 6.65 10.59 2.86
CA ALA A 117 7.41 9.34 2.96
C ALA A 117 7.75 8.98 4.42
N GLY A 118 6.94 9.44 5.38
CA GLY A 118 7.16 9.19 6.80
C GLY A 118 6.54 7.88 7.30
N THR A 119 6.68 7.65 8.61
CA THR A 119 6.19 6.44 9.31
C THR A 119 4.68 6.38 9.49
N SER A 120 3.96 7.42 9.08
CA SER A 120 2.50 7.47 9.14
C SER A 120 1.88 6.56 8.08
N THR A 121 0.84 5.82 8.44
CA THR A 121 0.14 4.94 7.47
C THR A 121 -0.43 5.73 6.29
N ILE A 122 -0.88 6.97 6.54
CA ILE A 122 -1.50 7.83 5.52
C ILE A 122 -0.50 8.35 4.47
N GLU A 123 0.80 8.21 4.75
CA GLU A 123 1.91 8.64 3.89
C GLU A 123 2.55 7.41 3.24
N SER A 124 3.06 6.50 4.06
CA SER A 124 3.85 5.34 3.61
C SER A 124 3.08 4.34 2.76
N VAL A 125 1.81 4.02 3.07
CA VAL A 125 1.03 3.04 2.27
C VAL A 125 0.72 3.59 0.87
N PRO A 126 0.16 4.80 0.70
CA PRO A 126 -0.03 5.39 -0.62
C PRO A 126 1.28 5.55 -1.40
N CYS A 127 2.36 5.95 -0.71
CA CYS A 127 3.67 6.09 -1.33
C CYS A 127 4.20 4.75 -1.87
N ALA A 128 4.13 3.68 -1.07
CA ALA A 128 4.52 2.34 -1.51
C ALA A 128 3.76 1.88 -2.75
N ILE A 129 2.42 2.04 -2.78
CA ILE A 129 1.59 1.70 -3.95
C ILE A 129 2.00 2.52 -5.19
N ALA A 130 2.23 3.82 -5.02
CA ALA A 130 2.62 4.69 -6.13
C ALA A 130 4.02 4.35 -6.67
N LEU A 131 4.96 3.92 -5.82
CA LEU A 131 6.28 3.47 -6.25
C LEU A 131 6.23 2.16 -7.03
N VAL A 132 5.28 1.27 -6.71
CA VAL A 132 5.04 0.05 -7.51
C VAL A 132 4.57 0.41 -8.93
N GLU A 133 3.64 1.36 -9.05
CA GLU A 133 3.18 1.90 -10.33
C GLU A 133 4.32 2.59 -11.10
N LEU A 134 5.09 3.46 -10.42
CA LEU A 134 6.21 4.20 -11.02
C LEU A 134 7.33 3.27 -11.50
N ALA A 135 7.57 2.18 -10.78
CA ALA A 135 8.52 1.14 -11.16
C ALA A 135 8.02 0.26 -12.33
N GLN A 136 6.78 0.44 -12.79
CA GLN A 136 6.14 -0.38 -13.82
C GLN A 136 6.20 -1.88 -13.46
N THR A 137 6.00 -2.17 -12.18
CA THR A 137 6.06 -3.53 -11.61
C THR A 137 7.41 -4.25 -11.69
N ASP A 138 8.50 -3.55 -12.06
CA ASP A 138 9.86 -4.11 -11.97
C ASP A 138 10.35 -4.08 -10.51
N PRO A 139 10.67 -5.23 -9.89
CA PRO A 139 11.04 -5.33 -8.48
C PRO A 139 12.38 -4.65 -8.17
N ASN A 140 13.37 -4.74 -9.07
CA ASN A 140 14.69 -4.15 -8.87
C ASN A 140 14.61 -2.64 -8.98
N ARG A 141 13.91 -2.14 -10.00
CA ARG A 141 13.64 -0.72 -10.16
C ARG A 141 12.87 -0.18 -8.96
N CYS A 142 11.82 -0.88 -8.51
CA CYS A 142 11.03 -0.47 -7.34
C CYS A 142 11.90 -0.36 -6.09
N ALA A 143 12.75 -1.35 -5.82
CA ALA A 143 13.68 -1.32 -4.68
C ALA A 143 14.63 -0.12 -4.73
N VAL A 144 15.20 0.18 -5.91
CA VAL A 144 16.07 1.35 -6.11
C VAL A 144 15.31 2.66 -5.88
N LEU A 145 14.08 2.78 -6.37
CA LEU A 145 13.26 3.99 -6.16
C LEU A 145 12.93 4.20 -4.68
N CYS A 146 12.49 3.14 -3.99
CA CYS A 146 12.20 3.20 -2.55
C CYS A 146 13.42 3.61 -1.74
N ALA A 147 14.61 3.06 -2.05
CA ALA A 147 15.85 3.39 -1.34
C ALA A 147 16.28 4.86 -1.53
N ASN A 148 15.98 5.47 -2.69
CA ASN A 148 16.37 6.84 -3.02
C ASN A 148 15.30 7.90 -2.69
N LEU A 149 14.10 7.50 -2.28
CA LEU A 149 13.01 8.44 -1.99
C LEU A 149 13.29 9.33 -0.76
N GLY A 150 13.99 8.80 0.24
CA GLY A 150 14.14 9.42 1.56
C GLY A 150 12.95 9.15 2.50
N GLY A 151 13.14 9.37 3.80
CA GLY A 151 12.14 9.06 4.84
C GLY A 151 12.23 7.60 5.33
N ASP A 152 11.07 6.97 5.52
CA ASP A 152 10.89 5.59 5.99
C ASP A 152 11.03 4.58 4.83
N THR A 153 12.21 4.61 4.21
CA THR A 153 12.50 3.90 2.94
C THR A 153 12.51 2.39 3.08
N ASP A 154 12.92 1.86 4.24
CA ASP A 154 12.92 0.43 4.54
C ASP A 154 11.49 -0.12 4.61
N THR A 155 10.58 0.57 5.32
CA THR A 155 9.18 0.14 5.43
C THR A 155 8.44 0.26 4.10
N ILE A 156 8.60 1.41 3.41
CA ILE A 156 7.98 1.64 2.10
C ILE A 156 8.50 0.62 1.08
N GLY A 157 9.81 0.39 1.05
CA GLY A 157 10.46 -0.60 0.19
C GLY A 157 9.99 -2.02 0.48
N ALA A 158 9.88 -2.41 1.75
CA ALA A 158 9.39 -3.73 2.15
C ALA A 158 7.95 -3.96 1.70
N MET A 159 7.05 -2.98 1.88
CA MET A 159 5.67 -3.09 1.42
C MET A 159 5.57 -3.17 -0.11
N ALA A 160 6.26 -2.27 -0.83
CA ALA A 160 6.21 -2.20 -2.28
C ALA A 160 6.76 -3.47 -2.94
N THR A 161 7.93 -3.94 -2.49
CA THR A 161 8.56 -5.15 -3.04
C THR A 161 7.82 -6.44 -2.67
N ALA A 162 7.13 -6.49 -1.52
CA ALA A 162 6.29 -7.62 -1.16
C ALA A 162 5.13 -7.83 -2.15
N ILE A 163 4.57 -6.74 -2.68
CA ILE A 163 3.51 -6.79 -3.72
C ILE A 163 4.05 -7.39 -5.03
N LEU A 164 5.30 -7.11 -5.37
CA LEU A 164 5.92 -7.50 -6.64
C LEU A 164 6.44 -8.94 -6.71
N ARG A 165 6.28 -9.73 -5.63
CA ARG A 165 6.90 -11.05 -5.50
C ARG A 165 6.54 -12.07 -6.59
N ARG A 166 5.44 -11.89 -7.35
CA ARG A 166 5.09 -12.76 -8.49
C ARG A 166 5.73 -12.33 -9.83
N VAL A 167 6.16 -11.08 -9.97
CA VAL A 167 6.68 -10.54 -11.25
C VAL A 167 8.15 -10.91 -11.49
N ALA A 168 8.91 -11.22 -10.43
CA ALA A 168 10.36 -11.40 -10.49
C ALA A 168 10.87 -12.79 -10.95
N TRP A 169 10.00 -13.80 -11.12
CA TRP A 169 10.41 -15.20 -11.29
C TRP A 169 9.80 -15.90 -12.52
N ARG A 170 9.43 -15.14 -13.55
CA ARG A 170 9.14 -15.65 -14.89
C ARG A 170 10.11 -15.05 -15.89
#